data_AF-A0A3E3EGI5-F1
#
_entry.id   AF-A0A3E3EGI5-F1
#
_cell.length_a   1.000
_cell.length_b   1.000
_cell.length_c   1.000
_cell.angle_alpha   90.00
_cell.angle_beta   90.00
_cell.angle_gamma   90.00
#
_symmetry.space_group_name_H-M   'P 1'
#
loop_
_entity.id
_entity.type
_entity.pdbx_description
1 polymer ?
#
loop_
_entity_poly.entity_id
_entity_poly.type
_entity_poly.pdbx_seq_one_letter_code
_entity_poly.pdbx_strand_id
1 'polypeptide(L)'
;MEQSITFVDVETPNYQNNSISSIGVINVDGDGVVTTKYFLVDPEAHFDRFNIELTGITPEMVADQPNFKEVWSEIEPYFTNSLVVAHNAVFDLSVISACLQRYDLPIFPIFYTCTYRISRALKIPSNSYKLNDLSSYYHVTLDNHHNALADSKACMEIFYYLLKEPNLETLDQYVKCFEPTKGNKDNKKYLEVLIGLLTGIGFDNYLNKKEISFLNNWLTKNQLPYEYANIVKELKAVLKNEYITHYQYLHILNELQYMKSIKAKNIRSLYEFMAILEGISCDEVINDDEIMELNKWMKENEQFKGTYPFNRILNKLEKIIIDKQISTIVTDELLYYIKNFFKPELDQGDLFDVKNKVICLTGNFCFGERSQLEKLIVLKQGIISKSVTKKVDYLVLGSKGSAGYKYGKYGAKTNKALTMKSEGHKIELISEARLMEVLKLSK
;
A
#
# COMPACT_ATOMS: atom_id res chain seq x y z
N MET A 1 13.27 -1.69 16.63
CA MET A 1 12.89 -1.28 15.25
C MET A 1 12.48 0.16 15.38
N GLU A 2 12.98 1.09 14.57
CA GLU A 2 12.62 2.52 14.67
C GLU A 2 11.17 2.83 14.20
N GLN A 3 10.32 1.81 14.06
CA GLN A 3 9.01 1.92 13.45
C GLN A 3 7.96 1.30 14.37
N SER A 4 6.83 2.00 14.53
CA SER A 4 5.67 1.49 15.23
C SER A 4 4.99 0.39 14.40
N ILE A 5 4.66 -0.72 15.06
CA ILE A 5 4.02 -1.89 14.46
C ILE A 5 2.78 -2.23 15.29
N THR A 6 1.63 -2.32 14.62
CA THR A 6 0.37 -2.72 15.25
C THR A 6 -0.02 -4.10 14.79
N PHE A 7 -0.23 -5.00 15.73
CA PHE A 7 -0.79 -6.32 15.52
C PHE A 7 -2.29 -6.28 15.81
N VAL A 8 -3.09 -6.81 14.90
CA VAL A 8 -4.55 -6.79 15.00
C VAL A 8 -5.15 -8.12 14.58
N ASP A 9 -6.25 -8.45 15.22
CA ASP A 9 -7.17 -9.53 14.86
C ASP A 9 -8.59 -9.10 15.26
N VAL A 10 -9.59 -9.52 14.47
CA VAL A 10 -11.00 -9.21 14.73
C VAL A 10 -11.87 -10.46 14.70
N GLU A 11 -12.83 -10.49 15.62
CA GLU A 11 -13.92 -11.48 15.57
C GLU A 11 -15.20 -10.84 15.05
N THR A 12 -15.95 -11.60 14.24
CA THR A 12 -17.20 -11.15 13.64
C THR A 12 -18.40 -11.84 14.30
N PRO A 13 -19.56 -11.18 14.42
CA PRO A 13 -20.75 -11.81 14.98
C PRO A 13 -21.43 -12.77 14.00
N ASN A 14 -21.20 -12.62 12.70
CA ASN A 14 -21.91 -13.37 11.66
C ASN A 14 -21.14 -13.45 10.33
N TYR A 15 -21.62 -14.27 9.40
CA TYR A 15 -20.99 -14.53 8.10
C TYR A 15 -20.92 -13.31 7.16
N GLN A 16 -21.64 -12.22 7.46
CA GLN A 16 -21.64 -11.02 6.62
C GLN A 16 -20.32 -10.26 6.71
N ASN A 17 -19.53 -10.48 7.77
CA ASN A 17 -18.19 -9.89 7.94
C ASN A 17 -18.15 -8.36 7.76
N ASN A 18 -19.21 -7.69 8.21
CA ASN A 18 -19.42 -6.24 8.08
C ASN A 18 -19.57 -5.52 9.43
N SER A 19 -19.33 -6.25 10.53
CA SER A 19 -19.41 -5.80 11.91
C SER A 19 -18.42 -6.61 12.75
N ILE A 20 -18.01 -6.06 13.89
CA ILE A 20 -17.00 -6.62 14.79
C ILE A 20 -17.67 -6.89 16.14
N SER A 21 -17.46 -8.08 16.70
CA SER A 21 -17.89 -8.46 18.05
C SER A 21 -16.75 -8.41 19.07
N SER A 22 -15.50 -8.55 18.62
CA SER A 22 -14.31 -8.19 19.42
C SER A 22 -13.12 -7.80 18.57
N ILE A 23 -12.22 -6.99 19.13
CA ILE A 23 -10.96 -6.59 18.48
C ILE A 23 -9.81 -6.60 19.47
N GLY A 24 -8.71 -7.23 19.07
CA GLY A 24 -7.43 -7.21 19.77
C GLY A 24 -6.46 -6.28 19.05
N VAL A 25 -5.77 -5.42 19.80
CA VAL A 25 -4.76 -4.50 19.26
C VAL A 25 -3.53 -4.54 20.14
N ILE A 26 -2.37 -4.85 19.57
CA ILE A 26 -1.07 -4.73 20.23
C ILE A 26 -0.20 -3.80 19.42
N ASN A 27 0.18 -2.66 19.98
CA ASN A 27 1.14 -1.76 19.36
C ASN A 27 2.50 -1.91 20.03
N VAL A 28 3.55 -2.06 19.22
CA VAL A 28 4.94 -1.94 19.64
C VAL A 28 5.48 -0.68 19.00
N ASP A 29 5.82 0.33 19.80
CA ASP A 29 6.35 1.60 19.27
C ASP A 29 7.82 1.50 18.84
N GLY A 30 8.37 2.62 18.34
CA GLY A 30 9.76 2.68 17.87
C GLY A 30 10.82 2.42 18.95
N ASP A 31 10.46 2.61 20.22
CA ASP A 31 11.32 2.37 21.39
C ASP A 31 11.11 0.96 21.97
N GLY A 32 10.16 0.19 21.42
CA GLY A 32 9.83 -1.16 21.84
C GLY A 32 8.82 -1.24 22.99
N VAL A 33 8.17 -0.13 23.36
CA VAL A 33 7.11 -0.13 24.36
C VAL A 33 5.89 -0.83 23.78
N VAL A 34 5.36 -1.79 24.54
CA VAL A 34 4.20 -2.59 24.14
C VAL A 34 2.94 -2.02 24.79
N THR A 35 1.98 -1.60 23.97
CA THR A 35 0.63 -1.22 24.39
C THR A 35 -0.36 -2.26 23.91
N THR A 36 -1.19 -2.77 24.83
CA THR A 36 -2.18 -3.79 24.53
C THR A 36 -3.58 -3.28 24.81
N LYS A 37 -4.50 -3.51 23.88
CA LYS A 37 -5.93 -3.21 24.02
C LYS A 37 -6.78 -4.40 23.56
N TYR A 38 -7.89 -4.60 24.24
CA TYR A 38 -8.91 -5.59 23.87
C TYR A 38 -10.28 -4.99 24.14
N PHE A 39 -11.17 -5.14 23.18
CA PHE A 39 -12.55 -4.68 23.29
C PHE A 39 -13.48 -5.81 22.89
N LEU A 40 -14.48 -6.07 23.75
CA LEU A 40 -15.77 -6.55 23.25
C LEU A 40 -16.48 -5.34 22.64
N VAL A 41 -17.22 -5.58 21.55
CA VAL A 41 -17.85 -4.52 20.77
C VAL A 41 -19.30 -4.90 20.57
N ASP A 42 -20.24 -3.98 20.82
CA ASP A 42 -21.61 -4.16 20.35
C ASP A 42 -21.62 -4.00 18.81
N PRO A 43 -21.84 -5.08 18.05
CA PRO A 43 -21.85 -4.99 16.60
C PRO A 43 -23.13 -4.34 16.04
N GLU A 44 -24.13 -4.09 16.90
CA GLU A 44 -25.49 -3.69 16.54
C GLU A 44 -26.04 -4.60 15.43
N ALA A 45 -25.75 -5.91 15.53
CA ALA A 45 -26.04 -6.90 14.51
C ALA A 45 -26.39 -8.26 15.13
N HIS A 46 -27.02 -9.11 14.33
CA HIS A 46 -27.35 -10.47 14.75
C HIS A 46 -26.08 -11.34 14.89
N PHE A 47 -26.12 -12.33 15.78
CA PHE A 47 -25.07 -13.33 15.93
C PHE A 47 -25.48 -14.66 15.29
N ASP A 48 -24.61 -15.20 14.44
CA ASP A 48 -24.74 -16.55 13.93
C ASP A 48 -24.29 -17.55 14.99
N ARG A 49 -24.99 -18.68 15.09
CA ARG A 49 -24.63 -19.78 16.00
C ARG A 49 -23.18 -20.25 15.81
N PHE A 50 -22.73 -20.34 14.56
CA PHE A 50 -21.36 -20.75 14.24
C PHE A 50 -20.31 -19.80 14.84
N ASN A 51 -20.51 -18.48 14.74
CA ASN A 51 -19.59 -17.48 15.28
C ASN A 51 -19.57 -17.50 16.81
N ILE A 52 -20.72 -17.72 17.46
CA ILE A 52 -20.79 -17.91 18.91
C ILE A 52 -20.01 -19.16 19.33
N GLU A 53 -20.20 -20.29 18.64
CA GLU A 53 -19.49 -21.54 18.95
C GLU A 53 -17.98 -21.43 18.70
N LEU A 54 -17.56 -20.63 17.71
CA LEU A 54 -16.17 -20.42 17.36
C LEU A 54 -15.44 -19.51 18.38
N THR A 55 -16.06 -18.39 18.73
CA THR A 55 -15.42 -17.29 19.50
C THR A 55 -15.78 -17.28 20.97
N GLY A 56 -16.89 -17.93 21.33
CA GLY A 56 -17.49 -17.88 22.67
C GLY A 56 -18.21 -16.56 22.97
N ILE A 57 -18.25 -15.59 22.04
CA ILE A 57 -18.89 -14.28 22.28
C ILE A 57 -20.38 -14.38 22.01
N THR A 58 -21.21 -14.05 23.01
CA THR A 58 -22.67 -14.05 22.90
C THR A 58 -23.24 -12.63 22.80
N PRO A 59 -24.47 -12.43 22.27
CA PRO A 59 -25.13 -11.14 22.27
C PRO A 59 -25.22 -10.48 23.65
N GLU A 60 -25.41 -11.27 24.71
CA GLU A 60 -25.53 -10.77 26.08
C GLU A 60 -24.20 -10.21 26.61
N MET A 61 -23.06 -10.75 26.15
CA MET A 61 -21.74 -10.25 26.55
C MET A 61 -21.42 -8.87 25.97
N VAL A 62 -22.01 -8.54 24.81
CA VAL A 62 -21.72 -7.31 24.07
C VAL A 62 -22.78 -6.23 24.24
N ALA A 63 -23.94 -6.53 24.84
CA ALA A 63 -25.08 -5.62 24.91
C ALA A 63 -24.80 -4.27 25.61
N ASP A 64 -23.89 -4.24 26.58
CA ASP A 64 -23.48 -3.04 27.31
C ASP A 64 -22.06 -2.54 26.92
N GLN A 65 -21.51 -3.07 25.82
CA GLN A 65 -20.18 -2.72 25.34
C GLN A 65 -20.23 -1.55 24.35
N PRO A 66 -19.13 -0.78 24.19
CA PRO A 66 -19.08 0.28 23.19
C PRO A 66 -19.32 -0.26 21.79
N ASN A 67 -19.98 0.53 20.94
CA ASN A 67 -20.06 0.21 19.52
C ASN A 67 -18.71 0.48 18.82
N PHE A 68 -18.58 0.06 17.56
CA PHE A 68 -17.32 0.21 16.83
C PHE A 68 -16.86 1.68 16.71
N LYS A 69 -17.77 2.65 16.59
CA LYS A 69 -17.39 4.06 16.47
C LYS A 69 -16.70 4.59 17.73
N GLU A 70 -17.18 4.19 18.89
CA GLU A 70 -16.58 4.55 20.18
C GLU A 70 -15.20 3.90 20.32
N VAL A 71 -15.10 2.60 20.05
CA VAL A 71 -13.81 1.88 20.06
C VAL A 71 -12.82 2.48 19.07
N TRP A 72 -13.27 2.80 17.85
CA TRP A 72 -12.43 3.37 16.81
C TRP A 72 -11.80 4.70 17.21
N SER A 73 -12.54 5.54 17.94
CA SER A 73 -12.01 6.84 18.41
C SER A 73 -10.77 6.71 19.30
N GLU A 74 -10.59 5.53 19.92
CA GLU A 74 -9.42 5.21 20.74
C GLU A 74 -8.30 4.54 19.94
N ILE A 75 -8.65 3.66 19.00
CA ILE A 75 -7.66 2.82 18.30
C ILE A 75 -7.23 3.34 16.92
N GLU A 76 -7.92 4.32 16.34
CA GLU A 76 -7.58 4.93 15.04
C GLU A 76 -6.08 5.23 14.87
N PRO A 77 -5.38 5.82 15.87
CA PRO A 77 -3.95 6.14 15.75
C PRO A 77 -3.08 4.92 15.44
N TYR A 78 -3.45 3.71 15.90
CA TYR A 78 -2.70 2.50 15.63
C TYR A 78 -2.82 2.04 14.18
N PHE A 79 -3.89 2.42 13.47
CA PHE A 79 -4.07 2.08 12.05
C PHE A 79 -3.56 3.18 11.11
N THR A 80 -3.54 4.44 11.57
CA THR A 80 -3.03 5.59 10.79
C THR A 80 -1.53 5.79 10.95
N ASN A 81 -0.99 5.47 12.13
CA ASN A 81 0.39 5.80 12.51
C ASN A 81 1.25 4.56 12.79
N SER A 82 0.99 3.43 12.13
CA SER A 82 1.87 2.27 12.25
C SER A 82 1.81 1.37 11.00
N LEU A 83 2.76 0.44 10.89
CA LEU A 83 2.57 -0.70 10.00
C LEU A 83 1.68 -1.72 10.70
N VAL A 84 0.55 -2.03 10.07
CA VAL A 84 -0.37 -3.05 10.58
C VAL A 84 0.11 -4.45 10.20
N VAL A 85 -0.01 -5.40 11.12
CA VAL A 85 0.36 -6.80 10.93
C VAL A 85 -0.81 -7.65 11.42
N ALA A 86 -1.29 -8.53 10.56
CA ALA A 86 -2.37 -9.44 10.92
C ALA A 86 -2.17 -10.80 10.26
N HIS A 87 -2.72 -11.85 10.88
CA HIS A 87 -2.68 -13.18 10.31
C HIS A 87 -3.87 -13.35 9.37
N ASN A 88 -3.60 -13.42 8.06
CA ASN A 88 -4.64 -13.25 7.02
C ASN A 88 -5.23 -11.83 6.95
N ALA A 89 -4.39 -10.82 7.18
CA ALA A 89 -4.71 -9.39 7.24
C ALA A 89 -5.78 -8.82 6.28
N VAL A 90 -5.95 -9.35 5.07
CA VAL A 90 -6.99 -8.87 4.13
C VAL A 90 -8.39 -9.08 4.72
N PHE A 91 -8.59 -10.16 5.48
CA PHE A 91 -9.84 -10.43 6.17
C PHE A 91 -10.12 -9.34 7.21
N ASP A 92 -9.22 -9.15 8.18
CA ASP A 92 -9.39 -8.19 9.27
C ASP A 92 -9.62 -6.76 8.74
N LEU A 93 -8.78 -6.34 7.80
CA LEU A 93 -8.87 -5.01 7.20
C LEU A 93 -10.16 -4.83 6.38
N SER A 94 -10.71 -5.90 5.78
CA SER A 94 -11.99 -5.83 5.08
C SER A 94 -13.16 -5.64 6.03
N VAL A 95 -13.14 -6.28 7.21
CA VAL A 95 -14.15 -6.12 8.25
C VAL A 95 -14.06 -4.72 8.87
N ILE A 96 -12.85 -4.27 9.23
CA ILE A 96 -12.60 -2.92 9.75
C ILE A 96 -13.07 -1.88 8.74
N SER A 97 -12.73 -2.06 7.46
CA SER A 97 -13.24 -1.21 6.38
C SER A 97 -14.76 -1.19 6.36
N ALA A 98 -15.44 -2.33 6.37
CA ALA A 98 -16.89 -2.38 6.39
C ALA A 98 -17.52 -1.68 7.63
N CYS A 99 -16.83 -1.70 8.77
CA CYS A 99 -17.26 -0.96 9.96
C CYS A 99 -17.06 0.56 9.81
N LEU A 100 -15.88 1.03 9.39
CA LEU A 100 -15.64 2.45 9.07
C LEU A 100 -16.69 2.97 8.11
N GLN A 101 -17.05 2.10 7.16
CA GLN A 101 -18.09 2.36 6.21
C GLN A 101 -19.47 2.49 6.86
N ARG A 102 -19.87 1.53 7.68
CA ARG A 102 -21.17 1.53 8.35
C ARG A 102 -21.38 2.77 9.22
N TYR A 103 -20.33 3.23 9.91
CA TYR A 103 -20.38 4.37 10.84
C TYR A 103 -20.04 5.73 10.22
N ASP A 104 -19.85 5.79 8.90
CA ASP A 104 -19.44 7.01 8.17
C ASP A 104 -18.18 7.67 8.75
N LEU A 105 -17.20 6.84 9.12
CA LEU A 105 -15.93 7.25 9.68
C LEU A 105 -14.89 7.53 8.58
N PRO A 106 -13.88 8.38 8.86
CA PRO A 106 -12.80 8.63 7.92
C PRO A 106 -12.13 7.35 7.44
N ILE A 107 -11.92 7.26 6.14
CA ILE A 107 -11.24 6.15 5.47
C ILE A 107 -9.85 6.61 5.04
N PHE A 108 -8.85 5.81 5.34
CA PHE A 108 -7.45 6.10 5.02
C PHE A 108 -6.74 4.84 4.54
N PRO A 109 -5.57 4.98 3.86
CA PRO A 109 -4.81 3.83 3.42
C PRO A 109 -4.15 3.19 4.64
N ILE A 110 -4.25 1.86 4.74
CA ILE A 110 -3.60 1.12 5.83
C ILE A 110 -2.45 0.33 5.23
N PHE A 111 -1.22 0.68 5.63
CA PHE A 111 -0.07 -0.14 5.30
C PHE A 111 -0.06 -1.37 6.18
N TYR A 112 0.05 -2.54 5.54
CA TYR A 112 0.00 -3.79 6.25
C TYR A 112 0.98 -4.82 5.71
N THR A 113 1.35 -5.75 6.57
CA THR A 113 1.93 -7.03 6.20
C THR A 113 1.13 -8.18 6.78
N CYS A 114 1.36 -9.39 6.27
CA CYS A 114 0.53 -10.55 6.57
C CYS A 114 1.40 -11.76 6.89
N THR A 115 1.38 -12.21 8.15
CA THR A 115 2.22 -13.33 8.63
C THR A 115 1.93 -14.63 7.88
N TYR A 116 0.67 -14.88 7.52
CA TYR A 116 0.27 -15.99 6.63
C TYR A 116 1.02 -15.94 5.29
N ARG A 117 1.06 -14.78 4.64
CA ARG A 117 1.67 -14.61 3.31
C ARG A 117 3.18 -14.68 3.37
N ILE A 118 3.80 -14.08 4.39
CA ILE A 118 5.24 -14.18 4.61
C ILE A 118 5.61 -15.64 4.84
N SER A 119 4.94 -16.34 5.78
CA SER A 119 5.22 -17.74 6.08
C SER A 119 5.13 -18.64 4.86
N ARG A 120 4.10 -18.43 4.03
CA ARG A 120 3.91 -19.19 2.79
C ARG A 120 4.97 -18.87 1.73
N ALA A 121 5.42 -17.63 1.65
CA ALA A 121 6.46 -17.21 0.71
C ALA A 121 7.83 -17.78 1.09
N LEU A 122 8.14 -17.76 2.39
CA LEU A 122 9.35 -18.35 2.96
C LEU A 122 9.31 -19.88 3.00
N LYS A 123 8.14 -20.48 2.72
CA LYS A 123 7.89 -21.94 2.76
C LYS A 123 8.24 -22.54 4.11
N ILE A 124 7.77 -21.89 5.17
CA ILE A 124 7.93 -22.38 6.54
C ILE A 124 7.41 -23.82 6.62
N PRO A 125 8.19 -24.78 7.17
CA PRO A 125 7.86 -26.19 7.15
C PRO A 125 6.84 -26.56 8.23
N SER A 126 5.68 -25.90 8.22
CA SER A 126 4.53 -26.18 9.07
C SER A 126 3.48 -27.04 8.35
N ASN A 127 2.58 -27.71 9.09
CA ASN A 127 1.52 -28.55 8.52
C ASN A 127 0.60 -27.79 7.57
N SER A 128 0.24 -26.58 7.97
CA SER A 128 -0.37 -25.56 7.12
C SER A 128 0.12 -24.18 7.56
N TYR A 129 -0.33 -23.12 6.90
CA TYR A 129 0.03 -21.75 7.25
C TYR A 129 -1.01 -21.07 8.15
N LYS A 130 -1.97 -21.82 8.71
CA LYS A 130 -2.92 -21.29 9.70
C LYS A 130 -2.19 -20.89 10.98
N LEU A 131 -2.79 -19.98 11.75
CA LEU A 131 -2.20 -19.42 12.96
C LEU A 131 -1.80 -20.51 13.97
N ASN A 132 -2.68 -21.49 14.21
CA ASN A 132 -2.43 -22.60 15.14
C ASN A 132 -1.25 -23.51 14.71
N ASP A 133 -1.13 -23.82 13.42
CA ASP A 133 -0.05 -24.64 12.88
C ASP A 133 1.30 -23.92 12.92
N LEU A 134 1.32 -22.62 12.60
CA LEU A 134 2.52 -21.79 12.73
C LEU A 134 2.90 -21.55 14.19
N SER A 135 1.91 -21.38 15.07
CA SER A 135 2.17 -21.25 16.51
C SER A 135 2.82 -22.52 17.05
N SER A 136 2.32 -23.69 16.63
CA SER A 136 2.91 -24.98 16.99
C SER A 136 4.35 -25.12 16.47
N TYR A 137 4.61 -24.68 15.23
CA TYR A 137 5.94 -24.73 14.63
C TYR A 137 6.96 -23.84 15.35
N TYR A 138 6.59 -22.60 15.67
CA TYR A 138 7.47 -21.63 16.33
C TYR A 138 7.45 -21.72 17.87
N HIS A 139 6.74 -22.70 18.43
CA HIS A 139 6.53 -22.85 19.88
C HIS A 139 5.93 -21.59 20.54
N VAL A 140 5.05 -20.90 19.81
CA VAL A 140 4.27 -19.75 20.29
C VAL A 140 3.04 -20.26 21.04
N THR A 141 2.76 -19.65 22.18
CA THR A 141 1.60 -20.02 23.00
C THR A 141 0.33 -19.39 22.42
N LEU A 142 -0.65 -20.22 22.06
CA LEU A 142 -1.96 -19.80 21.56
C LEU A 142 -3.04 -20.24 22.56
N ASP A 143 -3.08 -19.55 23.70
CA ASP A 143 -4.10 -19.77 24.72
C ASP A 143 -5.43 -19.16 24.24
N ASN A 144 -6.51 -19.94 24.23
CA ASN A 144 -7.83 -19.51 23.77
C ASN A 144 -7.87 -18.99 22.32
N HIS A 145 -7.56 -19.87 21.36
CA HIS A 145 -7.74 -19.58 19.93
C HIS A 145 -9.16 -19.06 19.66
N HIS A 146 -9.29 -18.01 18.82
CA HIS A 146 -10.51 -17.20 18.61
C HIS A 146 -10.83 -16.18 19.71
N ASN A 147 -9.83 -15.85 20.53
CA ASN A 147 -9.80 -14.61 21.28
C ASN A 147 -8.93 -13.60 20.51
N ALA A 148 -9.53 -12.50 20.07
CA ALA A 148 -8.85 -11.52 19.22
C ALA A 148 -7.52 -11.00 19.79
N LEU A 149 -7.40 -10.84 21.12
CA LEU A 149 -6.14 -10.41 21.71
C LEU A 149 -5.09 -11.54 21.74
N ALA A 150 -5.50 -12.78 22.05
CA ALA A 150 -4.60 -13.93 22.02
C ALA A 150 -4.07 -14.18 20.59
N ASP A 151 -4.94 -14.11 19.59
CA ASP A 151 -4.57 -14.30 18.19
C ASP A 151 -3.67 -13.14 17.68
N SER A 152 -3.93 -11.90 18.11
CA SER A 152 -3.02 -10.75 17.88
C SER A 152 -1.63 -10.96 18.48
N LYS A 153 -1.56 -11.52 19.70
CA LYS A 153 -0.30 -11.81 20.38
C LYS A 153 0.48 -12.93 19.68
N ALA A 154 -0.19 -14.00 19.30
CA ALA A 154 0.44 -15.08 18.53
C ALA A 154 0.94 -14.59 17.17
N CYS A 155 0.15 -13.75 16.48
CA CYS A 155 0.55 -13.08 15.24
C CYS A 155 1.82 -12.23 15.44
N MET A 156 1.92 -11.47 16.54
CA MET A 156 3.10 -10.71 16.90
C MET A 156 4.33 -11.59 17.07
N GLU A 157 4.23 -12.65 17.87
CA GLU A 157 5.35 -13.55 18.13
C GLU A 157 5.82 -14.24 16.83
N ILE A 158 4.89 -14.76 16.03
CA ILE A 158 5.18 -15.35 14.72
C ILE A 158 5.87 -14.33 13.81
N PHE A 159 5.39 -13.09 13.76
CA PHE A 159 6.01 -12.04 12.95
C PHE A 159 7.48 -11.82 13.33
N TYR A 160 7.80 -11.75 14.62
CA TYR A 160 9.18 -11.61 15.09
C TYR A 160 10.06 -12.84 14.79
N TYR A 161 9.50 -14.04 14.74
CA TYR A 161 10.21 -15.21 14.24
C TYR A 161 10.48 -15.12 12.74
N LEU A 162 9.47 -14.73 11.94
CA LEU A 162 9.62 -14.56 10.50
C LEU A 162 10.70 -13.53 10.15
N LEU A 163 10.84 -12.45 10.94
CA LEU A 163 11.91 -11.47 10.76
C LEU A 163 13.33 -12.05 10.94
N LYS A 164 13.46 -13.20 11.59
CA LYS A 164 14.74 -13.90 11.82
C LYS A 164 14.99 -15.02 10.81
N GLU A 165 14.03 -15.30 9.93
CA GLU A 165 14.17 -16.36 8.92
C GLU A 165 15.25 -15.96 7.89
N PRO A 166 16.19 -16.86 7.56
CA PRO A 166 17.34 -16.53 6.72
C PRO A 166 16.96 -16.16 5.28
N ASN A 167 15.79 -16.62 4.81
CA ASN A 167 15.29 -16.35 3.46
C ASN A 167 14.49 -15.05 3.37
N LEU A 168 14.32 -14.32 4.48
CA LEU A 168 13.67 -13.02 4.48
C LEU A 168 14.72 -11.91 4.28
N GLU A 169 14.95 -11.52 3.02
CA GLU A 169 15.91 -10.45 2.70
C GLU A 169 15.45 -9.07 3.19
N THR A 170 14.18 -8.72 2.94
CA THR A 170 13.56 -7.47 3.38
C THR A 170 12.08 -7.66 3.65
N LEU A 171 11.54 -6.94 4.65
CA LEU A 171 10.12 -6.90 4.93
C LEU A 171 9.32 -6.14 3.86
N ASP A 172 9.94 -5.16 3.19
CA ASP A 172 9.25 -4.24 2.27
C ASP A 172 8.51 -4.96 1.14
N GLN A 173 9.08 -6.07 0.65
CA GLN A 173 8.45 -6.90 -0.39
C GLN A 173 7.08 -7.47 0.03
N TYR A 174 6.87 -7.63 1.34
CA TYR A 174 5.65 -8.15 1.95
C TYR A 174 4.75 -7.06 2.51
N VAL A 175 5.16 -5.79 2.46
CA VAL A 175 4.27 -4.67 2.78
C VAL A 175 3.34 -4.40 1.59
N LYS A 176 2.09 -4.13 1.91
CA LYS A 176 1.02 -3.78 0.97
C LYS A 176 0.25 -2.60 1.55
N CYS A 177 -0.47 -1.89 0.69
CA CYS A 177 -1.42 -0.88 1.13
C CYS A 177 -2.83 -1.44 0.91
N PHE A 178 -3.61 -1.47 1.98
CA PHE A 178 -5.03 -1.74 1.93
C PHE A 178 -5.73 -0.40 1.73
N GLU A 179 -6.43 -0.27 0.59
CA GLU A 179 -7.32 0.85 0.37
C GLU A 179 -8.76 0.37 0.56
N PRO A 180 -9.46 0.83 1.61
CA PRO A 180 -10.86 0.50 1.81
C PRO A 180 -11.67 0.93 0.59
N THR A 181 -12.33 -0.01 -0.07
CA THR A 181 -13.17 0.28 -1.25
C THR A 181 -14.54 0.74 -0.81
N LYS A 182 -14.90 2.00 -1.05
CA LYS A 182 -16.28 2.48 -0.87
C LYS A 182 -16.79 3.34 -2.03
N GLY A 183 -18.09 3.22 -2.33
CA GLY A 183 -18.75 3.82 -3.49
C GLY A 183 -18.77 5.35 -3.51
N ASN A 184 -18.54 5.92 -4.72
CA ASN A 184 -18.80 7.26 -5.26
C ASN A 184 -18.69 8.55 -4.42
N LYS A 185 -18.37 8.54 -3.12
CA LYS A 185 -18.47 9.73 -2.25
C LYS A 185 -17.17 10.19 -1.60
N ASP A 186 -16.01 9.63 -1.94
CA ASP A 186 -14.77 10.01 -1.28
C ASP A 186 -14.08 11.23 -1.93
N ASN A 187 -14.73 12.39 -1.81
CA ASN A 187 -14.28 13.67 -2.37
C ASN A 187 -13.00 14.19 -1.69
N LYS A 188 -12.72 13.75 -0.46
CA LYS A 188 -11.61 14.25 0.38
C LYS A 188 -10.25 13.69 -0.06
N LYS A 189 -10.21 12.40 -0.43
CA LYS A 189 -9.00 11.74 -0.94
C LYS A 189 -8.43 12.45 -2.17
N TYR A 190 -9.27 12.80 -3.14
CA TYR A 190 -8.78 13.44 -4.36
C TYR A 190 -8.19 14.82 -4.10
N LEU A 191 -8.72 15.54 -3.11
CA LEU A 191 -8.15 16.81 -2.68
C LEU A 191 -6.78 16.62 -2.03
N GLU A 192 -6.65 15.66 -1.11
CA GLU A 192 -5.38 15.36 -0.43
C GLU A 192 -4.30 14.91 -1.43
N VAL A 193 -4.67 14.05 -2.38
CA VAL A 193 -3.78 13.63 -3.46
C VAL A 193 -3.41 14.81 -4.35
N LEU A 194 -4.35 15.67 -4.76
CA LEU A 194 -4.04 16.83 -5.59
C LEU A 194 -3.11 17.81 -4.87
N ILE A 195 -3.36 18.09 -3.59
CA ILE A 195 -2.49 18.94 -2.76
C ILE A 195 -1.09 18.35 -2.69
N GLY A 196 -0.96 17.06 -2.38
CA GLY A 196 0.36 16.43 -2.30
C GLY A 196 1.09 16.41 -3.64
N LEU A 197 0.39 16.08 -4.73
CA LEU A 197 0.96 16.08 -6.08
C LEU A 197 1.49 17.46 -6.46
N LEU A 198 0.67 18.49 -6.28
CA LEU A 198 1.11 19.85 -6.51
C LEU A 198 2.29 20.12 -5.62
N THR A 199 2.15 19.99 -4.30
CA THR A 199 3.21 20.28 -3.31
C THR A 199 4.56 19.69 -3.72
N GLY A 200 4.61 18.39 -4.09
CA GLY A 200 5.84 17.74 -4.56
C GLY A 200 6.43 18.38 -5.82
N ILE A 201 5.60 18.60 -6.85
CA ILE A 201 5.97 19.31 -8.10
C ILE A 201 6.42 20.76 -7.83
N GLY A 202 5.99 21.35 -6.71
CA GLY A 202 6.31 22.73 -6.36
C GLY A 202 7.61 22.90 -5.59
N PHE A 203 8.27 21.82 -5.17
CA PHE A 203 9.41 21.90 -4.25
C PHE A 203 10.63 22.61 -4.86
N ASP A 204 10.87 22.45 -6.16
CA ASP A 204 11.93 23.16 -6.87
C ASP A 204 11.50 24.52 -7.44
N ASN A 205 10.24 24.91 -7.20
CA ASN A 205 9.62 26.13 -7.72
C ASN A 205 9.60 26.26 -9.25
N TYR A 206 9.86 25.18 -10.01
CA TYR A 206 9.96 25.18 -11.46
C TYR A 206 9.13 24.06 -12.10
N LEU A 207 8.04 24.44 -12.79
CA LEU A 207 7.24 23.43 -13.51
C LEU A 207 7.76 23.17 -14.92
N ASN A 208 8.13 21.93 -15.17
CA ASN A 208 8.59 21.45 -16.47
C ASN A 208 7.48 20.73 -17.26
N LYS A 209 7.74 20.48 -18.56
CA LYS A 209 6.73 19.90 -19.47
C LYS A 209 6.26 18.50 -19.04
N LYS A 210 7.11 17.69 -18.39
CA LYS A 210 6.74 16.34 -17.93
C LYS A 210 5.76 16.43 -16.76
N GLU A 211 6.00 17.32 -15.81
CA GLU A 211 5.12 17.55 -14.65
C GLU A 211 3.77 18.12 -15.08
N ILE A 212 3.77 19.08 -16.01
CA ILE A 212 2.55 19.62 -16.62
C ILE A 212 1.76 18.49 -17.32
N SER A 213 2.44 17.63 -18.08
CA SER A 213 1.78 16.47 -18.72
C SER A 213 1.25 15.48 -17.69
N PHE A 214 1.97 15.25 -16.60
CA PHE A 214 1.58 14.36 -15.53
C PHE A 214 0.31 14.87 -14.83
N LEU A 215 0.26 16.15 -14.44
CA LEU A 215 -0.90 16.79 -13.84
C LEU A 215 -2.12 16.77 -14.76
N ASN A 216 -1.94 17.10 -16.05
CA ASN A 216 -3.01 17.03 -17.04
C ASN A 216 -3.58 15.61 -17.18
N ASN A 217 -2.72 14.60 -17.22
CA ASN A 217 -3.12 13.20 -17.27
C ASN A 217 -3.88 12.79 -15.99
N TRP A 218 -3.41 13.24 -14.83
CA TRP A 218 -4.06 12.96 -13.55
C TRP A 218 -5.46 13.59 -13.50
N LEU A 219 -5.59 14.88 -13.85
CA LEU A 219 -6.88 15.59 -13.87
C LEU A 219 -7.88 15.03 -14.90
N THR A 220 -7.39 14.40 -15.97
CA THR A 220 -8.24 13.76 -16.98
C THR A 220 -8.74 12.40 -16.51
N LYS A 221 -7.90 11.64 -15.81
CA LYS A 221 -8.23 10.30 -15.29
C LYS A 221 -9.09 10.34 -14.03
N ASN A 222 -8.96 11.38 -13.22
CA ASN A 222 -9.65 11.50 -11.95
C ASN A 222 -10.75 12.56 -12.07
N GLN A 223 -12.02 12.13 -12.06
CA GLN A 223 -13.16 13.04 -12.02
C GLN A 223 -13.25 13.66 -10.64
N LEU A 224 -12.68 14.85 -10.50
CA LEU A 224 -12.77 15.62 -9.27
C LEU A 224 -14.24 16.02 -9.01
N PRO A 225 -14.68 15.97 -7.75
CA PRO A 225 -16.02 16.38 -7.35
C PRO A 225 -16.36 17.82 -7.75
N TYR A 226 -17.65 18.10 -7.97
CA TYR A 226 -18.14 19.41 -8.46
C TYR A 226 -17.70 20.59 -7.57
N GLU A 227 -17.58 20.38 -6.26
CA GLU A 227 -17.08 21.38 -5.31
C GLU A 227 -15.66 21.89 -5.61
N TYR A 228 -14.88 21.15 -6.41
CA TYR A 228 -13.54 21.53 -6.85
C TYR A 228 -13.51 22.02 -8.32
N ALA A 229 -14.66 22.14 -8.99
CA ALA A 229 -14.71 22.46 -10.41
C ALA A 229 -14.02 23.78 -10.76
N ASN A 230 -14.10 24.79 -9.89
CA ASN A 230 -13.47 26.09 -10.10
C ASN A 230 -11.94 26.00 -10.10
N ILE A 231 -11.36 25.38 -9.07
CA ILE A 231 -9.91 25.25 -8.98
C ILE A 231 -9.35 24.31 -10.06
N VAL A 232 -10.11 23.29 -10.44
CA VAL A 232 -9.77 22.42 -11.59
C VAL A 232 -9.80 23.19 -12.90
N LYS A 233 -10.77 24.09 -13.08
CA LYS A 233 -10.87 24.93 -14.26
C LYS A 233 -9.68 25.90 -14.33
N GLU A 234 -9.32 26.52 -13.22
CA GLU A 234 -8.15 27.39 -13.12
C GLU A 234 -6.86 26.61 -13.43
N LEU A 235 -6.65 25.48 -12.74
CA LEU A 235 -5.49 24.62 -12.97
C LEU A 235 -5.40 24.16 -14.44
N LYS A 236 -6.51 23.72 -15.05
CA LYS A 236 -6.55 23.36 -16.47
C LYS A 236 -6.27 24.54 -17.40
N ALA A 237 -6.74 25.74 -17.06
CA ALA A 237 -6.50 26.94 -17.87
C ALA A 237 -5.01 27.32 -17.86
N VAL A 238 -4.37 27.20 -16.70
CA VAL A 238 -2.95 27.48 -16.54
C VAL A 238 -2.10 26.40 -17.21
N LEU A 239 -2.45 25.11 -17.04
CA LEU A 239 -1.75 23.98 -17.68
C LEU A 239 -1.89 23.97 -19.22
N LYS A 240 -2.90 24.63 -19.80
CA LYS A 240 -3.10 24.70 -21.26
C LYS A 240 -2.03 25.54 -21.96
N ASN A 241 -1.41 26.49 -21.26
CA ASN A 241 -0.45 27.41 -21.86
C ASN A 241 0.96 26.80 -21.98
N GLU A 242 1.14 25.50 -21.70
CA GLU A 242 2.44 24.80 -21.56
C GLU A 242 3.41 25.43 -20.56
N TYR A 243 3.00 26.50 -19.87
CA TYR A 243 3.77 27.26 -18.91
C TYR A 243 2.84 27.73 -17.78
N ILE A 244 3.31 27.56 -16.56
CA ILE A 244 2.69 28.05 -15.34
C ILE A 244 3.72 28.90 -14.61
N THR A 245 3.35 30.13 -14.28
CA THR A 245 4.23 30.98 -13.49
C THR A 245 4.23 30.51 -12.03
N HIS A 246 5.34 30.69 -11.35
CA HIS A 246 5.47 30.36 -9.92
C HIS A 246 4.35 30.99 -9.07
N TYR A 247 3.95 32.24 -9.37
CA TYR A 247 2.85 32.91 -8.69
C TYR A 247 1.50 32.22 -8.90
N GLN A 248 1.17 31.82 -10.13
CA GLN A 248 -0.08 31.10 -10.44
C GLN A 248 -0.11 29.74 -9.73
N TYR A 249 1.03 29.06 -9.70
CA TYR A 249 1.17 27.78 -9.01
C TYR A 249 0.94 27.93 -7.49
N LEU A 250 1.61 28.89 -6.83
CA LEU A 250 1.42 29.16 -5.41
C LEU A 250 -0.01 29.60 -5.07
N HIS A 251 -0.64 30.40 -5.94
CA HIS A 251 -2.04 30.80 -5.76
C HIS A 251 -2.96 29.57 -5.66
N ILE A 252 -2.86 28.66 -6.63
CA ILE A 252 -3.65 27.43 -6.67
C ILE A 252 -3.36 26.55 -5.45
N LEU A 253 -2.09 26.39 -5.07
CA LEU A 253 -1.70 25.59 -3.91
C LEU A 253 -2.28 26.16 -2.61
N ASN A 254 -2.18 27.47 -2.41
CA ASN A 254 -2.70 28.15 -1.23
C ASN A 254 -4.23 28.05 -1.13
N GLU A 255 -4.96 28.18 -2.24
CA GLU A 255 -6.41 27.98 -2.27
C GLU A 255 -6.81 26.54 -1.90
N LEU A 256 -6.09 25.54 -2.40
CA LEU A 256 -6.32 24.14 -2.04
C LEU A 256 -6.03 23.87 -0.56
N GLN A 257 -4.93 24.40 -0.03
CA GLN A 257 -4.57 24.28 1.39
C GLN A 257 -5.62 24.96 2.29
N TYR A 258 -6.11 26.14 1.90
CA TYR A 258 -7.18 26.83 2.60
C TYR A 258 -8.47 26.00 2.61
N MET A 259 -8.87 25.45 1.46
CA MET A 259 -10.04 24.55 1.37
C MET A 259 -9.89 23.30 2.25
N LYS A 260 -8.69 22.72 2.32
CA LYS A 260 -8.38 21.60 3.22
C LYS A 260 -8.53 22.00 4.69
N SER A 261 -8.03 23.16 5.08
CA SER A 261 -8.09 23.66 6.46
C SER A 261 -9.52 23.84 6.99
N ILE A 262 -10.44 24.25 6.12
CA ILE A 262 -11.86 24.42 6.45
C ILE A 262 -12.56 23.07 6.61
N LYS A 263 -12.23 22.10 5.74
CA LYS A 263 -12.95 20.82 5.63
C LYS A 263 -12.41 19.71 6.54
N ALA A 264 -11.14 19.78 6.97
CA ALA A 264 -10.48 18.72 7.69
C ALA A 264 -9.95 19.23 9.03
N LYS A 265 -10.68 19.00 10.13
CA LYS A 265 -10.04 19.00 11.45
C LYS A 265 -8.99 17.88 11.45
N ASN A 266 -7.71 18.26 11.52
CA ASN A 266 -6.57 17.47 12.01
C ASN A 266 -6.22 16.12 11.38
N ILE A 267 -6.62 15.82 10.16
CA ILE A 267 -6.12 14.61 9.48
C ILE A 267 -5.32 15.06 8.25
N ARG A 268 -4.03 15.36 8.45
CA ARG A 268 -3.07 15.18 7.35
C ARG A 268 -3.00 13.67 7.13
N SER A 269 -3.08 13.24 5.88
CA SER A 269 -3.14 11.81 5.57
C SER A 269 -1.85 11.36 4.89
N LEU A 270 -1.52 10.08 5.04
CA LEU A 270 -0.45 9.45 4.26
C LEU A 270 -0.68 9.60 2.75
N TYR A 271 -1.91 9.85 2.27
CA TYR A 271 -2.16 10.14 0.85
C TYR A 271 -1.42 11.38 0.36
N GLU A 272 -1.37 12.44 1.16
CA GLU A 272 -0.65 13.65 0.81
C GLU A 272 0.86 13.37 0.72
N PHE A 273 1.42 12.70 1.72
CA PHE A 273 2.83 12.30 1.70
C PHE A 273 3.17 11.44 0.48
N MET A 274 2.37 10.42 0.20
CA MET A 274 2.60 9.56 -0.95
C MET A 274 2.42 10.30 -2.28
N ALA A 275 1.53 11.29 -2.34
CA ALA A 275 1.35 12.14 -3.50
C ALA A 275 2.50 13.15 -3.67
N ILE A 276 3.10 13.65 -2.59
CA ILE A 276 4.33 14.46 -2.64
C ILE A 276 5.46 13.65 -3.29
N LEU A 277 5.67 12.40 -2.83
CA LEU A 277 6.69 11.52 -3.44
C LEU A 277 6.39 11.25 -4.92
N GLU A 278 5.12 11.08 -5.27
CA GLU A 278 4.71 10.92 -6.68
C GLU A 278 4.97 12.19 -7.49
N GLY A 279 4.70 13.38 -6.92
CA GLY A 279 4.98 14.68 -7.54
C GLY A 279 6.46 14.86 -7.85
N ILE A 280 7.31 14.75 -6.82
CA ILE A 280 8.77 14.88 -6.92
C ILE A 280 9.36 13.90 -7.96
N SER A 281 8.84 12.68 -8.06
CA SER A 281 9.42 11.67 -8.95
C SER A 281 8.83 11.63 -10.36
N CYS A 282 7.86 12.50 -10.68
CA CYS A 282 7.06 12.36 -11.90
C CYS A 282 7.79 12.73 -13.19
N ASP A 283 8.82 13.57 -13.10
CA ASP A 283 9.64 14.00 -14.25
C ASP A 283 10.91 13.16 -14.44
N GLU A 284 11.14 12.22 -13.53
CA GLU A 284 12.29 11.32 -13.48
C GLU A 284 13.62 11.95 -13.08
N VAL A 285 13.59 13.10 -12.41
CA VAL A 285 14.77 13.75 -11.85
C VAL A 285 14.44 14.11 -10.40
N ILE A 286 15.40 13.96 -9.48
CA ILE A 286 15.28 14.54 -8.14
C ILE A 286 16.47 15.46 -7.94
N ASN A 287 16.21 16.71 -7.53
CA ASN A 287 17.22 17.71 -7.29
C ASN A 287 17.38 18.06 -5.79
N ASP A 288 18.38 18.89 -5.50
CA ASP A 288 18.75 19.27 -4.13
C ASP A 288 17.62 20.02 -3.42
N ASP A 289 16.91 20.91 -4.12
CA ASP A 289 15.80 21.68 -3.57
C ASP A 289 14.63 20.77 -3.19
N GLU A 290 14.31 19.78 -4.03
CA GLU A 290 13.27 18.79 -3.73
C GLU A 290 13.62 17.93 -2.51
N ILE A 291 14.89 17.55 -2.35
CA ILE A 291 15.36 16.81 -1.16
C ILE A 291 15.25 17.67 0.10
N MET A 292 15.65 18.94 0.02
CA MET A 292 15.63 19.86 1.15
C MET A 292 14.20 20.19 1.58
N GLU A 293 13.31 20.49 0.64
CA GLU A 293 11.90 20.79 0.93
C GLU A 293 11.14 19.53 1.35
N LEU A 294 11.44 18.34 0.81
CA LEU A 294 10.88 17.09 1.33
C LEU A 294 11.29 16.86 2.78
N ASN A 295 12.56 17.02 3.12
CA ASN A 295 13.05 16.89 4.49
C ASN A 295 12.39 17.90 5.43
N LYS A 296 12.21 19.15 4.98
CA LYS A 296 11.51 20.19 5.75
C LYS A 296 10.04 19.84 5.96
N TRP A 297 9.34 19.44 4.90
CA TRP A 297 7.96 18.98 4.98
C TRP A 297 7.84 17.82 5.97
N MET A 298 8.75 16.85 5.94
CA MET A 298 8.74 15.73 6.88
C MET A 298 8.95 16.19 8.33
N LYS A 299 9.86 17.13 8.60
CA LYS A 299 10.04 17.71 9.95
C LYS A 299 8.79 18.46 10.44
N GLU A 300 8.06 19.13 9.55
CA GLU A 300 6.80 19.79 9.89
C GLU A 300 5.63 18.80 10.11
N ASN A 301 5.87 17.51 9.84
CA ASN A 301 4.91 16.41 9.89
C ASN A 301 5.38 15.27 10.81
N GLU A 302 6.08 15.59 11.90
CA GLU A 302 6.61 14.63 12.89
C GLU A 302 5.57 13.67 13.49
N GLN A 303 4.28 14.00 13.42
CA GLN A 303 3.19 13.09 13.78
C GLN A 303 3.18 11.77 12.98
N PHE A 304 3.83 11.73 11.80
CA PHE A 304 4.03 10.50 11.01
C PHE A 304 5.40 9.84 11.28
N LYS A 305 6.22 10.37 12.18
CA LYS A 305 7.45 9.71 12.61
C LYS A 305 7.07 8.40 13.31
N GLY A 306 7.81 7.35 13.03
CA GLY A 306 7.48 5.99 13.47
C GLY A 306 6.60 5.23 12.48
N THR A 307 6.06 5.88 11.44
CA THR A 307 5.05 5.26 10.57
C THR A 307 5.65 4.80 9.24
N TYR A 308 5.09 3.74 8.67
CA TYR A 308 5.39 3.35 7.29
C TYR A 308 4.45 4.08 6.33
N PRO A 309 4.92 4.59 5.17
CA PRO A 309 6.29 4.55 4.65
C PRO A 309 7.18 5.73 5.09
N PHE A 310 6.65 6.63 5.92
CA PHE A 310 7.30 7.87 6.29
C PHE A 310 8.73 7.68 6.81
N ASN A 311 8.94 6.78 7.78
CA ASN A 311 10.27 6.52 8.34
C ASN A 311 11.26 5.90 7.35
N ARG A 312 10.78 5.13 6.37
CA ARG A 312 11.66 4.56 5.34
C ARG A 312 12.31 5.66 4.51
N ILE A 313 11.50 6.63 4.09
CA ILE A 313 11.99 7.79 3.36
C ILE A 313 12.84 8.68 4.26
N LEU A 314 12.43 8.89 5.52
CA LEU A 314 13.17 9.69 6.49
C LEU A 314 14.60 9.16 6.66
N ASN A 315 14.76 7.87 6.95
CA ASN A 315 16.07 7.25 7.18
C ASN A 315 16.98 7.34 5.93
N LYS A 316 16.39 7.22 4.73
CA LYS A 316 17.15 7.38 3.48
C LYS A 316 17.57 8.85 3.30
N LEU A 317 16.67 9.81 3.52
CA LEU A 317 16.99 11.24 3.43
C LEU A 317 18.03 11.67 4.45
N GLU A 318 17.92 11.22 5.70
CA GLU A 318 18.90 11.52 6.75
C GLU A 318 20.30 11.03 6.34
N LYS A 319 20.41 9.83 5.77
CA LYS A 319 21.68 9.33 5.24
C LYS A 319 22.24 10.22 4.13
N ILE A 320 21.41 10.62 3.17
CA ILE A 320 21.79 11.51 2.05
C ILE A 320 22.32 12.86 2.58
N ILE A 321 21.61 13.43 3.56
CA ILE A 321 21.93 14.74 4.15
C ILE A 321 23.18 14.67 5.02
N ILE A 322 23.33 13.63 5.83
CA ILE A 322 24.50 13.41 6.70
C ILE A 322 25.77 13.23 5.88
N ASP A 323 25.69 12.43 4.81
CA ASP A 323 26.82 12.16 3.94
C ASP A 323 27.24 13.40 3.12
N LYS A 324 26.40 14.47 3.13
CA LYS A 324 26.55 15.73 2.37
C LYS A 324 26.83 15.51 0.87
N GLN A 325 26.52 14.33 0.35
CA GLN A 325 26.74 13.94 -1.03
C GLN A 325 25.40 13.89 -1.74
N ILE A 326 24.89 15.06 -2.14
CA ILE A 326 23.81 15.13 -3.13
C ILE A 326 24.47 15.07 -4.51
N SER A 327 24.94 13.88 -4.86
CA SER A 327 25.46 13.59 -6.20
C SER A 327 24.35 12.95 -7.05
N THR A 328 24.51 12.98 -8.38
CA THR A 328 23.56 12.34 -9.31
C THR A 328 23.30 10.87 -9.00
N ILE A 329 24.30 10.15 -8.49
CA ILE A 329 24.16 8.74 -8.07
C ILE A 329 23.18 8.60 -6.91
N VAL A 330 23.24 9.52 -5.95
CA VAL A 330 22.43 9.48 -4.73
C VAL A 330 21.00 9.91 -5.01
N THR A 331 20.80 10.89 -5.88
CA THR A 331 19.46 11.30 -6.34
C THR A 331 18.80 10.21 -7.19
N ASP A 332 19.56 9.51 -8.04
CA ASP A 332 19.09 8.34 -8.80
C ASP A 332 18.68 7.18 -7.88
N GLU A 333 19.41 6.92 -6.79
CA GLU A 333 19.03 5.92 -5.79
C GLU A 333 17.71 6.27 -5.10
N LEU A 334 17.54 7.53 -4.68
CA LEU A 334 16.30 8.00 -4.04
C LEU A 334 15.12 7.93 -5.02
N LEU A 335 15.33 8.34 -6.26
CA LEU A 335 14.34 8.25 -7.33
C LEU A 335 13.93 6.81 -7.61
N TYR A 336 14.92 5.91 -7.74
CA TYR A 336 14.67 4.49 -7.90
C TYR A 336 13.86 3.96 -6.71
N TYR A 337 14.23 4.34 -5.49
CA TYR A 337 13.52 3.90 -4.30
C TYR A 337 12.07 4.37 -4.30
N ILE A 338 11.81 5.66 -4.50
CA ILE A 338 10.44 6.23 -4.56
C ILE A 338 9.61 5.58 -5.68
N LYS A 339 10.18 5.42 -6.89
CA LYS A 339 9.48 4.83 -8.04
C LYS A 339 9.16 3.35 -7.86
N ASN A 340 9.99 2.62 -7.13
CA ASN A 340 9.81 1.19 -6.90
C ASN A 340 9.16 0.87 -5.57
N PHE A 341 8.99 1.86 -4.69
CA PHE A 341 8.41 1.73 -3.36
C PHE A 341 7.05 1.00 -3.36
N PHE A 342 6.27 1.18 -4.43
CA PHE A 342 4.95 0.56 -4.61
C PHE A 342 4.85 -0.37 -5.82
N LYS A 343 5.98 -0.62 -6.51
CA LYS A 343 6.01 -1.57 -7.64
C LYS A 343 6.31 -2.95 -7.10
N PRO A 344 5.80 -4.00 -7.75
CA PRO A 344 6.25 -5.33 -7.41
C PRO A 344 7.69 -5.48 -7.91
N GLU A 345 8.55 -6.11 -7.14
CA GLU A 345 9.89 -6.47 -7.61
C GLU A 345 9.78 -7.35 -8.86
N LEU A 346 10.38 -6.87 -9.94
CA LEU A 346 10.46 -7.55 -11.23
C LEU A 346 11.86 -8.12 -11.39
N ASP A 347 11.97 -9.12 -12.26
CA ASP A 347 13.25 -9.60 -12.78
C ASP A 347 14.19 -10.18 -11.70
N GLN A 348 13.65 -10.67 -10.58
CA GLN A 348 14.42 -11.24 -9.46
C GLN A 348 15.09 -12.61 -9.75
N GLY A 349 14.81 -13.25 -10.89
CA GLY A 349 15.48 -14.49 -11.29
C GLY A 349 16.75 -14.21 -12.09
N ASP A 350 17.79 -15.05 -11.97
CA ASP A 350 19.04 -14.89 -12.73
C ASP A 350 18.89 -15.21 -14.23
N LEU A 351 17.97 -16.10 -14.58
CA LEU A 351 17.78 -16.61 -15.94
C LEU A 351 16.32 -16.44 -16.39
N PHE A 352 16.11 -15.62 -17.42
CA PHE A 352 14.83 -15.48 -18.09
C PHE A 352 14.94 -16.03 -19.52
N ASP A 353 14.07 -16.99 -19.86
CA ASP A 353 13.93 -17.56 -21.20
C ASP A 353 12.45 -17.79 -21.50
N VAL A 354 12.07 -17.65 -22.77
CA VAL A 354 10.70 -17.80 -23.25
C VAL A 354 10.39 -19.24 -23.68
N LYS A 355 11.41 -20.01 -24.09
CA LYS A 355 11.24 -21.33 -24.69
C LYS A 355 10.58 -22.32 -23.72
N ASN A 356 9.48 -22.95 -24.15
CA ASN A 356 8.71 -23.94 -23.38
C ASN A 356 8.11 -23.40 -22.06
N LYS A 357 7.94 -22.08 -21.95
CA LYS A 357 7.44 -21.42 -20.73
C LYS A 357 6.06 -20.85 -20.95
N VAL A 358 5.21 -20.93 -19.93
CA VAL A 358 3.85 -20.38 -19.95
C VAL A 358 3.88 -18.93 -19.49
N ILE A 359 3.56 -18.02 -20.39
CA ILE A 359 3.68 -16.57 -20.21
C ILE A 359 2.30 -15.93 -20.19
N CYS A 360 2.02 -15.13 -19.16
CA CYS A 360 0.85 -14.27 -19.12
C CYS A 360 1.28 -12.81 -19.30
N LEU A 361 0.61 -12.06 -20.18
CA LEU A 361 0.86 -10.64 -20.37
C LEU A 361 -0.16 -9.80 -19.59
N THR A 362 0.30 -8.71 -18.98
CA THR A 362 -0.55 -7.73 -18.28
C THR A 362 -0.05 -6.30 -18.46
N GLY A 363 -0.96 -5.32 -18.39
CA GLY A 363 -0.62 -3.91 -18.62
C GLY A 363 -0.46 -3.52 -20.09
N ASN A 364 -0.08 -2.26 -20.34
CA ASN A 364 0.13 -1.74 -21.69
C ASN A 364 1.62 -1.77 -22.05
N PHE A 365 1.93 -1.99 -23.32
CA PHE A 365 3.29 -2.29 -23.78
C PHE A 365 3.86 -1.13 -24.61
N CYS A 366 5.13 -0.82 -24.37
CA CYS A 366 5.90 0.19 -25.10
C CYS A 366 6.36 -0.30 -26.47
N PHE A 367 6.72 -1.58 -26.59
CA PHE A 367 7.46 -2.13 -27.73
C PHE A 367 6.57 -2.79 -28.80
N GLY A 368 5.25 -2.63 -28.70
CA GLY A 368 4.30 -3.11 -29.68
C GLY A 368 2.92 -3.34 -29.10
N GLU A 369 1.97 -3.70 -29.97
CA GLU A 369 0.68 -4.18 -29.50
C GLU A 369 0.84 -5.53 -28.78
N ARG A 370 -0.01 -5.78 -27.78
CA ARG A 370 -0.02 -7.06 -27.06
C ARG A 370 -0.11 -8.25 -28.02
N SER A 371 -0.92 -8.14 -29.07
CA SER A 371 -1.09 -9.16 -30.10
C SER A 371 0.22 -9.50 -30.85
N GLN A 372 1.10 -8.52 -31.02
CA GLN A 372 2.40 -8.69 -31.68
C GLN A 372 3.40 -9.38 -30.74
N LEU A 373 3.44 -8.96 -29.47
CA LEU A 373 4.26 -9.61 -28.44
C LEU A 373 3.88 -11.08 -28.24
N GLU A 374 2.57 -11.39 -28.22
CA GLU A 374 2.08 -12.77 -28.15
C GLU A 374 2.61 -13.62 -29.31
N LYS A 375 2.60 -13.09 -30.54
CA LYS A 375 3.15 -13.78 -31.72
C LYS A 375 4.65 -14.04 -31.59
N LEU A 376 5.41 -13.05 -31.13
CA LEU A 376 6.87 -13.17 -30.96
C LEU A 376 7.23 -14.20 -29.88
N ILE A 377 6.49 -14.23 -28.78
CA ILE A 377 6.64 -15.24 -27.73
C ILE A 377 6.39 -16.65 -28.29
N VAL A 378 5.32 -16.83 -29.07
CA VAL A 378 4.99 -18.12 -29.70
C VAL A 378 6.07 -18.53 -30.71
N LEU A 379 6.61 -17.59 -31.50
CA LEU A 379 7.74 -17.86 -32.41
C LEU A 379 9.00 -18.35 -31.68
N LYS A 380 9.20 -17.92 -30.43
CA LYS A 380 10.27 -18.40 -29.53
C LYS A 380 9.88 -19.66 -28.75
N GLN A 381 8.80 -20.34 -29.14
CA GLN A 381 8.27 -21.56 -28.52
C GLN A 381 7.74 -21.34 -27.08
N GLY A 382 7.37 -20.12 -26.74
CA GLY A 382 6.62 -19.82 -25.50
C GLY A 382 5.13 -20.10 -25.66
N ILE A 383 4.44 -20.30 -24.53
CA ILE A 383 3.00 -20.62 -24.48
C ILE A 383 2.26 -19.44 -23.86
N ILE A 384 1.30 -18.85 -24.56
CA ILE A 384 0.52 -17.72 -24.02
C ILE A 384 -0.63 -18.21 -23.13
N SER A 385 -0.73 -17.62 -21.95
CA SER A 385 -1.89 -17.77 -21.06
C SER A 385 -2.67 -16.45 -20.95
N LYS A 386 -3.99 -16.51 -21.15
CA LYS A 386 -4.88 -15.36 -20.98
C LYS A 386 -5.10 -14.97 -19.52
N SER A 387 -4.88 -15.90 -18.59
CA SER A 387 -5.15 -15.76 -17.16
C SER A 387 -3.96 -16.22 -16.32
N VAL A 388 -3.82 -15.66 -15.12
CA VAL A 388 -2.81 -16.14 -14.16
C VAL A 388 -3.32 -17.43 -13.50
N THR A 389 -2.57 -18.52 -13.68
CA THR A 389 -2.89 -19.87 -13.19
C THR A 389 -1.62 -20.54 -12.63
N LYS A 390 -1.77 -21.70 -11.97
CA LYS A 390 -0.63 -22.45 -11.39
C LYS A 390 0.39 -22.94 -12.43
N LYS A 391 0.02 -22.95 -13.71
CA LYS A 391 0.88 -23.33 -14.83
C LYS A 391 1.72 -22.18 -15.37
N VAL A 392 1.42 -20.93 -15.00
CA VAL A 392 2.13 -19.75 -15.51
C VAL A 392 3.51 -19.67 -14.86
N ASP A 393 4.55 -19.72 -15.68
CA ASP A 393 5.94 -19.51 -15.27
C ASP A 393 6.24 -18.01 -15.12
N TYR A 394 5.80 -17.19 -16.08
CA TYR A 394 6.10 -15.76 -16.11
C TYR A 394 4.86 -14.90 -16.26
N LEU A 395 4.71 -13.89 -15.42
CA LEU A 395 3.83 -12.76 -15.66
C LEU A 395 4.68 -11.59 -16.18
N VAL A 396 4.51 -11.21 -17.45
CA VAL A 396 5.20 -10.04 -18.01
C VAL A 396 4.34 -8.80 -17.83
N LEU A 397 4.93 -7.77 -17.24
CA LEU A 397 4.30 -6.48 -17.01
C LEU A 397 4.78 -5.47 -18.07
N GLY A 398 3.82 -4.90 -18.79
CA GLY A 398 4.08 -3.82 -19.75
C GLY A 398 4.55 -2.53 -19.08
N SER A 399 5.48 -1.83 -19.74
CA SER A 399 6.17 -0.61 -19.29
C SER A 399 5.36 0.66 -19.51
N LYS A 400 4.36 0.66 -20.40
CA LYS A 400 3.37 1.74 -20.42
C LYS A 400 2.52 1.55 -19.17
N GLY A 401 2.96 2.18 -18.09
CA GLY A 401 2.42 1.98 -16.75
C GLY A 401 0.90 1.81 -16.76
N SER A 402 0.42 0.79 -16.05
CA SER A 402 -0.98 0.80 -15.66
C SER A 402 -1.15 1.96 -14.68
N ALA A 403 -2.06 2.89 -14.95
CA ALA A 403 -2.43 3.94 -13.99
C ALA A 403 -2.92 3.36 -12.65
N GLY A 404 -3.14 2.05 -12.57
CA GLY A 404 -3.48 1.30 -11.37
C GLY A 404 -2.29 0.89 -10.50
N TYR A 405 -1.02 1.10 -10.90
CA TYR A 405 0.16 0.87 -10.05
C TYR A 405 0.42 2.02 -9.08
N LYS A 406 -0.64 2.50 -8.43
CA LYS A 406 -0.55 3.51 -7.37
C LYS A 406 -0.74 2.81 -6.05
N TYR A 407 0.10 3.16 -5.07
CA TYR A 407 -0.12 2.78 -3.69
C TYR A 407 -0.22 1.25 -3.48
N GLY A 408 0.60 0.45 -4.17
CA GLY A 408 0.58 -1.01 -4.06
C GLY A 408 -0.67 -1.69 -4.64
N LYS A 409 -1.56 -0.95 -5.33
CA LYS A 409 -2.58 -1.56 -6.18
C LYS A 409 -1.90 -2.13 -7.41
N TYR A 410 -2.20 -3.38 -7.72
CA TYR A 410 -1.77 -3.99 -8.97
C TYR A 410 -3.01 -4.41 -9.76
N GLY A 411 -2.90 -4.48 -11.09
CA GLY A 411 -3.99 -5.04 -11.89
C GLY A 411 -4.35 -6.45 -11.41
N ALA A 412 -5.60 -6.90 -11.60
CA ALA A 412 -6.10 -8.17 -11.05
C ALA A 412 -5.17 -9.38 -11.34
N LYS A 413 -4.55 -9.41 -12.52
CA LYS A 413 -3.53 -10.42 -12.89
C LYS A 413 -2.26 -10.31 -12.04
N THR A 414 -1.74 -9.11 -11.86
CA THR A 414 -0.54 -8.85 -11.07
C THR A 414 -0.78 -9.15 -9.59
N ASN A 415 -1.92 -8.72 -9.03
CA ASN A 415 -2.33 -9.12 -7.67
C ASN A 415 -2.40 -10.64 -7.54
N LYS A 416 -3.07 -11.31 -8.49
CA LYS A 416 -3.17 -12.77 -8.49
C LYS A 416 -1.80 -13.45 -8.58
N ALA A 417 -0.88 -12.95 -9.42
CA ALA A 417 0.47 -13.49 -9.53
C ALA A 417 1.29 -13.27 -8.26
N LEU A 418 1.22 -12.08 -7.65
CA LEU A 418 1.90 -11.79 -6.39
C LEU A 418 1.35 -12.61 -5.23
N THR A 419 0.03 -12.82 -5.19
CA THR A 419 -0.59 -13.78 -4.29
C THR A 419 0.00 -15.15 -4.57
N MET A 420 -0.11 -15.68 -5.79
CA MET A 420 0.42 -16.99 -6.18
C MET A 420 1.93 -17.18 -5.90
N LYS A 421 2.74 -16.12 -6.04
CA LYS A 421 4.17 -16.12 -5.70
C LYS A 421 4.37 -16.18 -4.19
N SER A 422 3.69 -15.33 -3.42
CA SER A 422 3.66 -15.44 -1.94
C SER A 422 3.08 -16.76 -1.45
N GLU A 423 2.36 -17.43 -2.33
CA GLU A 423 1.75 -18.72 -2.10
C GLU A 423 2.70 -19.91 -2.40
N GLY A 424 3.95 -19.64 -2.77
CA GLY A 424 4.99 -20.62 -3.05
C GLY A 424 5.01 -21.14 -4.49
N HIS A 425 4.13 -20.64 -5.37
CA HIS A 425 4.17 -20.99 -6.79
C HIS A 425 5.37 -20.30 -7.47
N LYS A 426 6.03 -21.02 -8.37
CA LYS A 426 7.18 -20.54 -9.16
C LYS A 426 6.74 -19.62 -10.31
N ILE A 427 5.94 -18.61 -10.00
CA ILE A 427 5.62 -17.55 -10.95
C ILE A 427 6.57 -16.38 -10.73
N GLU A 428 7.29 -16.00 -11.78
CA GLU A 428 8.20 -14.86 -11.77
C GLU A 428 7.53 -13.67 -12.47
N LEU A 429 7.78 -12.48 -11.94
CA LEU A 429 7.29 -11.24 -12.53
C LEU A 429 8.42 -10.65 -13.35
N ILE A 430 8.16 -10.42 -14.64
CA ILE A 430 9.17 -10.04 -15.62
C ILE A 430 8.81 -8.68 -16.20
N SER A 431 9.80 -7.78 -16.32
CA SER A 431 9.59 -6.51 -17.00
C SER A 431 9.47 -6.71 -18.51
N GLU A 432 8.72 -5.84 -19.18
CA GLU A 432 8.70 -5.81 -20.64
C GLU A 432 10.11 -5.60 -21.21
N ALA A 433 10.98 -4.80 -20.57
CA ALA A 433 12.36 -4.60 -21.02
C ALA A 433 13.14 -5.93 -21.11
N ARG A 434 13.08 -6.75 -20.05
CA ARG A 434 13.72 -8.06 -20.01
C ARG A 434 13.10 -9.06 -21.00
N LEU A 435 11.78 -8.97 -21.24
CA LEU A 435 11.15 -9.71 -22.32
C LEU A 435 11.76 -9.36 -23.68
N MET A 436 11.96 -8.06 -23.96
CA MET A 436 12.47 -7.60 -25.25
C MET A 436 13.91 -8.08 -25.53
N GLU A 437 14.75 -8.13 -24.49
CA GLU A 437 16.13 -8.65 -24.58
C GLU A 437 16.15 -10.08 -25.15
N VAL A 438 15.28 -10.96 -24.63
CA VAL A 438 15.18 -12.36 -25.09
C VAL A 438 14.51 -12.47 -26.45
N LEU A 439 13.54 -11.59 -26.75
CA LEU A 439 12.91 -11.54 -28.06
C LEU A 439 13.83 -10.95 -29.15
N LYS A 440 15.00 -10.39 -28.77
CA LYS A 440 15.99 -9.75 -29.66
C LYS A 440 15.43 -8.58 -30.46
N LEU A 441 14.55 -7.81 -29.85
CA LEU A 441 14.05 -6.55 -30.41
C LEU A 441 14.76 -5.41 -29.68
N SER A 442 15.81 -4.87 -30.29
CA SER A 442 16.42 -3.62 -29.87
C SER A 442 15.50 -2.44 -30.21
N LYS A 443 15.50 -1.40 -29.34
CA LYS A 443 14.73 -0.15 -29.48
C LYS A 443 14.78 0.45 -30.88
#